data_AF-A0A3N5Y354-F1
#
_entry.id   AF-A0A3N5Y354-F1
#
_cell.length_a   1.000
_cell.length_b   1.000
_cell.length_c   1.000
_cell.angle_alpha   90.00
_cell.angle_beta   90.00
_cell.angle_gamma   90.00
#
_symmetry.space_group_name_H-M   'P 1'
#
loop_
_entity.id
_entity.type
_entity.pdbx_description
1 polymer ?
#
loop_
_entity_poly.entity_id
_entity_poly.type
_entity_poly.pdbx_seq_one_letter_code
_entity_poly.pdbx_strand_id
1 'polypeptide(L)' 'MYVCMCYGVTDSQIREAVNTQGVGNLRELRAHLNVGSQCGKCIQMAQQVIDTTIIDDSLFKEVS' A
#
# COMPACT_ATOMS: atom_id res chain seq x y z
N MET A 1 -7.91 -7.34 -3.87
CA MET A 1 -8.92 -6.36 -4.33
C MET A 1 -8.27 -5.28 -5.20
N TYR A 2 -9.00 -4.66 -6.12
CA TYR A 2 -8.52 -3.45 -6.80
C TYR A 2 -8.62 -2.24 -5.86
N VAL A 3 -7.52 -1.52 -5.72
CA VAL A 3 -7.41 -0.30 -4.92
C VAL A 3 -7.45 0.94 -5.81
N CYS A 4 -6.79 0.91 -6.97
CA CYS A 4 -6.82 2.01 -7.94
C CYS A 4 -7.40 1.56 -9.28
N MET A 5 -8.62 1.98 -9.59
CA MET A 5 -9.27 1.68 -10.87
C MET A 5 -8.64 2.40 -12.07
N CYS A 6 -8.06 3.58 -11.84
CA CYS A 6 -7.41 4.39 -12.88
C CYS A 6 -6.23 3.68 -13.55
N TYR A 7 -5.46 2.94 -12.75
CA TYR A 7 -4.21 2.29 -13.17
C TYR A 7 -4.23 0.77 -12.94
N GLY A 8 -5.39 0.20 -12.58
CA GLY A 8 -5.54 -1.23 -12.33
C GLY A 8 -4.67 -1.77 -11.19
N VAL A 9 -4.42 -0.97 -10.14
CA VAL A 9 -3.55 -1.38 -9.03
C VAL A 9 -4.36 -2.15 -7.99
N THR A 10 -3.84 -3.30 -7.59
CA THR A 10 -4.40 -4.19 -6.57
C THR A 10 -3.71 -4.03 -5.22
N ASP A 11 -4.39 -4.44 -4.15
CA ASP A 11 -3.82 -4.49 -2.80
C ASP A 11 -2.58 -5.39 -2.72
N SER A 12 -2.55 -6.54 -3.40
CA SER A 12 -1.37 -7.41 -3.44
C SER A 12 -0.14 -6.72 -4.03
N GLN A 13 -0.31 -5.91 -5.07
CA GLN A 13 0.79 -5.12 -5.65
C GLN A 13 1.29 -4.03 -4.68
N ILE A 14 0.39 -3.43 -3.90
CA ILE A 14 0.79 -2.48 -2.85
C ILE A 14 1.58 -3.20 -1.75
N ARG A 15 1.10 -4.35 -1.27
CA ARG A 15 1.81 -5.16 -0.26
C ARG A 15 3.19 -5.61 -0.75
N GLU A 16 3.29 -6.03 -2.01
CA GLU A 16 4.56 -6.40 -2.63
C GLU A 16 5.53 -5.22 -2.67
N ALA A 17 5.07 -4.02 -3.05
CA ALA A 17 5.90 -2.81 -3.03
C ALA A 17 6.38 -2.45 -1.61
N VAL A 18 5.53 -2.60 -0.59
CA VAL A 18 5.94 -2.40 0.81
C VAL A 18 7.01 -3.42 1.22
N ASN A 19 6.72 -4.72 1.04
CA ASN A 19 7.56 -5.80 1.57
C ASN A 19 8.88 -5.99 0.82
N THR A 20 8.91 -5.72 -0.49
CA THR A 20 10.08 -6.03 -1.34
C THR A 20 10.83 -4.79 -1.81
N GLN A 21 10.14 -3.65 -1.94
CA GLN A 21 10.72 -2.41 -2.43
C GLN A 21 10.88 -1.37 -1.31
N GLY A 22 10.44 -1.67 -0.08
CA GLY A 22 10.58 -0.81 1.08
C GLY A 22 9.69 0.43 1.03
N VAL A 23 8.60 0.40 0.26
CA VAL A 23 7.66 1.52 0.15
C VAL A 23 6.99 1.77 1.51
N GLY A 24 7.22 2.95 2.08
CA GLY A 24 6.72 3.32 3.40
C GLY A 24 5.58 4.36 3.39
N ASN A 25 5.30 4.98 2.24
CA ASN A 25 4.33 6.06 2.14
C ASN A 25 3.75 6.18 0.73
N LEU A 26 2.66 6.96 0.61
CA LEU A 26 1.97 7.17 -0.65
C LEU A 26 2.82 7.85 -1.74
N ARG A 27 3.78 8.71 -1.37
CA ARG A 27 4.65 9.40 -2.35
C ARG A 27 5.55 8.39 -3.06
N GLU A 28 6.14 7.47 -2.30
CA GLU A 28 6.91 6.35 -2.85
C GLU A 28 6.00 5.42 -3.65
N LEU A 29 4.87 4.99 -3.08
CA LEU A 29 3.93 4.11 -3.78
C LEU A 29 3.49 4.67 -5.13
N ARG A 30 3.26 5.98 -5.22
CA ARG A 30 2.91 6.69 -6.45
C ARG A 30 4.03 6.63 -7.49
N ALA A 31 5.29 6.72 -7.07
CA ALA A 31 6.44 6.60 -7.98
C ALA A 31 6.55 5.19 -8.58
N HIS A 32 6.12 4.15 -7.85
CA HIS A 32 6.16 2.76 -8.31
C HIS A 32 4.92 2.35 -9.12
N LEU A 33 3.72 2.73 -8.68
CA LEU A 33 2.46 2.18 -9.18
C LEU A 33 1.49 3.22 -9.76
N ASN A 34 1.89 4.50 -9.84
CA ASN A 34 1.04 5.63 -10.26
C ASN A 34 -0.23 5.83 -9.42
N VAL A 35 -0.33 5.20 -8.25
CA VAL A 35 -1.49 5.31 -7.35
C VAL A 35 -1.71 6.77 -6.96
N GLY A 36 -2.96 7.24 -7.07
CA GLY A 36 -3.32 8.63 -6.77
C GLY A 36 -2.94 9.65 -7.84
N SER A 37 -2.37 9.23 -8.98
CA SER A 37 -1.95 10.15 -10.05
C SER A 37 -3.04 10.70 -10.95
N GLN A 38 -4.24 10.10 -10.95
CA GLN A 38 -5.36 10.53 -11.78
C GLN A 38 -6.49 11.16 -10.94
N CYS A 39 -7.49 10.38 -10.51
CA CYS A 39 -8.65 10.93 -9.80
C CYS A 39 -8.47 11.04 -8.27
N GLY A 40 -7.40 10.46 -7.71
CA GLY A 40 -7.09 10.50 -6.28
C GLY A 40 -8.00 9.67 -5.35
N LYS A 41 -9.10 9.07 -5.83
CA LYS A 41 -10.08 8.35 -4.98
C LYS A 41 -9.50 7.15 -4.21
N CYS A 42 -8.42 6.56 -4.72
CA CYS A 42 -7.75 5.42 -4.10
C CYS A 42 -6.81 5.80 -2.94
N ILE A 43 -6.52 7.09 -2.73
CA ILE A 43 -5.43 7.55 -1.85
C ILE A 43 -5.58 7.03 -0.42
N GLN A 44 -6.78 7.18 0.15
CA GLN A 44 -7.04 6.75 1.54
C GLN A 44 -6.90 5.23 1.70
N MET A 45 -7.51 4.46 0.79
CA MET A 45 -7.42 3.00 0.81
C MET A 45 -5.99 2.51 0.57
N ALA A 46 -5.24 3.13 -0.34
CA ALA A 46 -3.85 2.77 -0.59
C ALA A 46 -2.97 3.02 0.65
N GLN A 47 -3.15 4.15 1.34
CA GLN A 47 -2.43 4.42 2.59
C GLN A 47 -2.77 3.39 3.67
N GLN A 48 -4.04 3.02 3.82
CA GLN A 48 -4.45 1.96 4.76
C GLN A 48 -3.77 0.62 4.45
N VAL A 49 -3.64 0.24 3.17
CA VAL A 49 -2.92 -0.99 2.80
C VAL A 49 -1.44 -0.87 3.16
N ILE A 50 -0.80 0.28 2.93
CA ILE A 50 0.59 0.52 3.37
C ILE A 50 0.71 0.34 4.89
N ASP A 51 -0.10 1.07 5.66
CA ASP A 51 -0.01 1.08 7.13
C ASP A 51 -0.23 -0.31 7.72
N THR A 52 -1.26 -1.02 7.26
CA THR A 52 -1.55 -2.40 7.70
C THR A 52 -0.51 -3.42 7.27
N THR A 53 0.30 -3.13 6.25
CA THR A 53 1.38 -4.02 5.83
C THR A 53 2.67 -3.74 6.62
N ILE A 54 2.94 -2.47 6.97
CA ILE A 54 4.09 -2.09 7.81
C ILE A 54 3.89 -2.53 9.25
N ILE A 55 2.66 -2.44 9.76
CA ILE A 55 2.26 -3.00 11.04
C ILE A 55 2.13 -4.52 10.85
N ASP A 56 3.25 -5.20 10.67
CA ASP A 56 3.26 -6.67 10.63
C ASP A 56 3.05 -7.19 12.06
N ASP A 57 2.08 -8.08 12.23
CA ASP A 57 1.58 -8.73 13.45
C ASP A 57 2.67 -9.39 14.34
N SER A 58 3.93 -9.39 13.91
CA SER A 58 5.08 -9.83 14.69
C SER A 58 5.25 -9.05 16.01
N LEU A 59 4.84 -7.78 16.06
CA LEU A 59 4.87 -6.96 17.29
C LEU A 59 3.89 -7.42 18.37
N PHE A 60 2.84 -8.19 18.03
CA PHE A 60 1.89 -8.74 19.00
C PHE A 60 2.16 -10.21 19.35
N LYS A 61 2.94 -10.94 18.55
CA LYS A 61 3.31 -12.34 18.83
C LYS A 61 4.21 -12.51 20.05
N GLU A 62 4.89 -11.45 20.50
CA GLU A 62 5.72 -11.50 21.72
C GLU A 62 4.96 -11.13 23.02
N VAL A 63 3.65 -10.85 22.93
CA VAL A 63 2.80 -10.50 24.10
C VAL A 63 1.86 -11.64 24.51
N SER A 64 2.09 -12.87 24.03
CA SER A 64 1.29 -14.07 24.39
C SER A 64 2.14 -15.13 25.08
#